data_AF-A6I5X3-F1
#
_entry.id   AF-A6I5X3-F1
#
_cell.length_a   1.000
_cell.length_b   1.000
_cell.length_c   1.000
_cell.angle_alpha   90.00
_cell.angle_beta   90.00
_cell.angle_gamma   90.00
#
_symmetry.space_group_name_H-M   'P 1'
#
loop_
_entity.id
_entity.type
_entity.pdbx_description
1 polymer ?
#
loop_
_entity_poly.entity_id
_entity_poly.type
_entity_poly.pdbx_seq_one_letter_code
_entity_poly.pdbx_strand_id
1 'polypeptide(L)'
;MASKDLSLALAMVSLLVHFSWNWVGAVVSDDDPGYEFILELRREMQRNNFCLAFVSIIVSDDNLFLKRYNIYYNQIKMSSAKVVIIYGDKDSPLQVNFRLWNLFDIQRIWVTTSQWDMIINNGKFLLNSFYGTLSFSHHYSELSGFKTFIQTAYPSNYSDDFSLGILWWVYFNCSLSLSECKDLQNCPKENIFRWLFRHHFEMSLSDTTYDLYNSMYAVAYTLQQMLLKQADTWQIDDGKEPEFDSWQMLSFLRNIQFINPVGDKVNLNHEEKLDTKYEIHQTLTFLPNPVFKLKIGTFSQNLSHGRQLYMLKEMIEWNTGHQQSPTSVCSIPCSPGFRKSPQLGKPVCCFDCTPCPENEISNMTSKY
;
A
#
# COMPACT_ATOMS: atom_id res chain seq x y z
N MET A 1 1.28 12.97 7.55
CA MET A 1 1.20 11.81 8.45
C MET A 1 1.76 10.54 7.83
N ALA A 2 1.74 10.40 6.50
CA ALA A 2 2.55 9.40 5.82
C ALA A 2 4.00 9.46 6.31
N SER A 3 4.43 8.41 7.03
CA SER A 3 5.81 8.27 7.48
C SER A 3 6.71 8.23 6.26
N LYS A 4 7.98 8.66 6.38
CA LYS A 4 8.98 8.29 5.36
C LYS A 4 8.97 6.77 5.26
N ASP A 5 8.43 6.22 4.18
CA ASP A 5 8.18 4.79 3.92
C ASP A 5 9.46 3.95 3.76
N LEU A 6 10.55 4.36 4.38
CA LEU A 6 11.81 3.62 4.48
C LEU A 6 11.57 2.22 5.06
N SER A 7 10.63 2.11 6.00
CA SER A 7 10.27 0.85 6.64
C SER A 7 9.50 -0.10 5.72
N LEU A 8 8.81 0.41 4.69
CA LEU A 8 8.07 -0.40 3.73
C LEU A 8 9.01 -1.22 2.84
N ALA A 9 10.09 -0.60 2.34
CA ALA A 9 11.11 -1.30 1.55
C ALA A 9 11.72 -2.47 2.35
N LEU A 10 12.04 -2.23 3.62
CA LEU A 10 12.52 -3.28 4.53
C LEU A 10 11.48 -4.39 4.75
N ALA A 11 10.20 -4.04 4.92
CA ALA A 11 9.12 -5.00 5.09
C ALA A 11 8.92 -5.88 3.84
N MET A 12 8.93 -5.26 2.65
CA MET A 12 8.84 -5.96 1.37
C MET A 12 10.05 -6.87 1.14
N VAL A 13 11.28 -6.42 1.42
CA VAL A 13 12.48 -7.27 1.30
C VAL A 13 12.45 -8.42 2.30
N SER A 14 11.94 -8.21 3.51
CA SER A 14 11.76 -9.29 4.50
C SER A 14 10.84 -10.39 3.97
N LEU A 15 9.78 -10.02 3.25
CA LEU A 15 8.90 -10.96 2.54
C LEU A 15 9.66 -11.73 1.46
N LEU A 16 10.48 -11.06 0.65
CA LEU A 16 11.31 -11.71 -0.37
C LEU A 16 12.28 -12.72 0.26
N VAL A 17 12.91 -12.36 1.39
CA VAL A 17 13.84 -13.23 2.12
C VAL A 17 13.11 -14.48 2.62
N HIS A 18 11.91 -14.31 3.16
CA HIS A 18 11.08 -15.40 3.65
C HIS A 18 10.76 -16.47 2.59
N PHE A 19 10.53 -16.04 1.34
CA PHE A 19 10.28 -16.93 0.20
C PHE A 19 11.52 -17.25 -0.63
N SER A 20 12.70 -16.75 -0.25
CA SER A 20 13.96 -16.92 -0.99
C SER A 20 13.90 -16.42 -2.44
N TRP A 21 13.19 -15.32 -2.66
CA TRP A 21 13.08 -14.68 -3.98
C TRP A 21 14.21 -13.67 -4.19
N ASN A 22 15.26 -14.07 -4.93
CA ASN A 22 16.43 -13.23 -5.17
C ASN A 22 16.41 -12.49 -6.53
N TRP A 23 15.38 -12.71 -7.35
CA TRP A 23 15.23 -12.10 -8.68
C TRP A 23 13.85 -11.51 -8.86
N VAL A 24 13.76 -10.18 -8.74
CA VAL A 24 12.49 -9.45 -8.58
C VAL A 24 12.42 -8.25 -9.52
N GLY A 25 11.27 -7.97 -10.12
CA GLY A 25 11.04 -6.73 -10.85
C GLY A 25 10.57 -5.61 -9.93
N ALA A 26 10.80 -4.34 -10.27
CA ALA A 26 10.17 -3.21 -9.58
C ALA A 26 9.55 -2.24 -10.59
N VAL A 27 8.37 -1.72 -10.26
CA VAL A 27 7.71 -0.64 -10.97
C VAL A 27 7.32 0.46 -10.00
N VAL A 28 7.70 1.69 -10.31
CA VAL A 28 7.39 2.85 -9.46
C VAL A 28 6.80 4.03 -10.24
N SER A 29 6.09 4.92 -9.56
CA SER A 29 5.67 6.22 -10.10
C SER A 29 6.86 7.16 -10.29
N ASP A 30 6.72 8.10 -11.22
CA ASP A 30 7.69 9.17 -11.49
C ASP A 30 7.41 10.37 -10.57
N ASP A 31 7.64 10.18 -9.28
CA ASP A 31 7.45 11.14 -8.19
C ASP A 31 8.48 10.94 -7.07
N ASP A 32 8.66 11.95 -6.22
CA ASP A 32 9.64 11.91 -5.13
C ASP A 32 9.50 10.67 -4.23
N PRO A 33 8.28 10.27 -3.79
CA PRO A 33 8.10 9.03 -3.04
C PRO A 33 8.56 7.78 -3.81
N GLY A 34 8.25 7.66 -5.10
CA GLY A 34 8.68 6.55 -5.95
C GLY A 34 10.19 6.46 -6.06
N TYR A 35 10.88 7.59 -6.23
CA TYR A 35 12.34 7.66 -6.27
C TYR A 35 12.99 7.31 -4.93
N GLU A 36 12.47 7.83 -3.82
CA GLU A 36 12.96 7.50 -2.48
C GLU A 36 12.79 6.00 -2.18
N PHE A 37 11.61 5.44 -2.49
CA PHE A 37 11.32 4.03 -2.29
C PHE A 37 12.28 3.13 -3.07
N ILE A 38 12.53 3.39 -4.35
CA ILE A 38 13.41 2.52 -5.15
C ILE A 38 14.87 2.59 -4.69
N LEU A 39 15.32 3.73 -4.17
CA LEU A 39 16.65 3.87 -3.57
C LEU A 39 16.77 3.01 -2.31
N GLU A 40 15.78 3.05 -1.42
CA GLU A 40 15.79 2.24 -0.21
C GLU A 40 15.63 0.75 -0.52
N LEU A 41 14.73 0.39 -1.44
CA LEU A 41 14.54 -0.98 -1.90
C LEU A 41 15.85 -1.56 -2.42
N ARG A 42 16.61 -0.81 -3.25
CA ARG A 42 17.92 -1.24 -3.74
C ARG A 42 18.89 -1.50 -2.60
N ARG A 43 18.93 -0.62 -1.59
CA ARG A 43 19.82 -0.78 -0.42
C ARG A 43 19.49 -2.04 0.36
N GLU A 44 18.21 -2.28 0.66
CA GLU A 44 17.78 -3.46 1.41
C GLU A 44 17.94 -4.75 0.61
N MET A 45 17.70 -4.73 -0.69
CA MET A 45 17.98 -5.86 -1.59
C MET A 45 19.46 -6.24 -1.61
N GLN A 46 20.35 -5.24 -1.72
CA GLN A 46 21.80 -5.46 -1.72
C GLN A 46 22.30 -6.06 -0.40
N ARG A 47 21.77 -5.61 0.74
CA ARG A 47 22.10 -6.20 2.06
C ARG A 47 21.78 -7.69 2.15
N ASN A 48 20.80 -8.14 1.37
CA ASN A 48 20.35 -9.54 1.34
C ASN A 48 20.88 -10.32 0.11
N ASN A 49 21.81 -9.75 -0.67
CA ASN A 49 22.34 -10.32 -1.92
C ASN A 49 21.26 -10.61 -2.99
N PHE A 50 20.16 -9.85 -2.98
CA PHE A 50 19.08 -9.97 -3.97
C PHE A 50 19.24 -8.92 -5.06
N CYS A 51 18.66 -9.18 -6.23
CA CYS A 51 18.75 -8.28 -7.37
C CYS A 51 17.40 -7.90 -7.94
N LEU A 52 17.38 -6.71 -8.53
CA LEU A 52 16.29 -6.25 -9.38
C LEU A 52 16.56 -6.67 -10.83
N ALA A 53 15.64 -7.45 -11.40
CA ALA A 53 15.69 -7.87 -12.79
C ALA A 53 15.48 -6.70 -13.76
N PHE A 54 14.61 -5.78 -13.36
CA PHE A 54 14.36 -4.51 -14.04
C PHE A 54 13.79 -3.51 -13.02
N VAL A 55 13.92 -2.24 -13.36
CA VAL A 55 13.22 -1.14 -12.69
C VAL A 55 12.52 -0.33 -13.77
N SER A 56 11.20 -0.22 -13.66
CA SER A 56 10.38 0.60 -14.55
C SER A 56 9.85 1.80 -13.79
N ILE A 57 10.09 3.00 -14.32
CA ILE A 57 9.53 4.24 -13.77
C ILE A 57 8.44 4.70 -14.73
N ILE A 58 7.20 4.72 -14.23
CA ILE A 58 6.02 5.12 -15.00
C ILE A 58 5.89 6.63 -14.93
N VAL A 59 6.11 7.26 -16.08
CA VAL A 59 6.08 8.73 -16.21
C VAL A 59 4.67 9.25 -15.97
N SER A 60 4.57 10.33 -15.22
CA SER A 60 3.31 10.98 -14.84
C SER A 60 2.68 11.78 -15.98
N ASP A 61 3.47 12.25 -16.95
CA ASP A 61 2.96 12.92 -18.16
C ASP A 61 2.25 11.93 -19.10
N ASP A 62 0.97 12.18 -19.37
CA ASP A 62 0.10 11.28 -20.15
C ASP A 62 0.60 11.03 -21.59
N ASN A 63 1.17 12.05 -22.24
CA ASN A 63 1.64 11.93 -23.62
C ASN A 63 2.89 11.05 -23.70
N LEU A 64 3.83 11.24 -22.79
CA LEU A 64 5.02 10.41 -22.65
C LEU A 64 4.66 9.00 -22.21
N PHE A 65 3.69 8.87 -21.30
CA PHE A 65 3.17 7.60 -20.85
C PHE A 65 2.66 6.76 -22.03
N LEU A 66 1.77 7.31 -22.86
CA LEU A 66 1.23 6.62 -24.03
C LEU A 66 2.31 6.21 -25.04
N LYS A 67 3.33 7.05 -25.25
CA LYS A 67 4.48 6.72 -26.12
C LYS A 67 5.35 5.59 -25.57
N ARG A 68 5.47 5.48 -24.25
CA ARG A 68 6.32 4.50 -23.56
C ARG A 68 5.60 3.21 -23.15
N TYR A 69 4.28 3.14 -23.34
CA TYR A 69 3.45 2.00 -22.97
C TYR A 69 4.04 0.63 -23.37
N ASN A 70 4.48 0.49 -24.62
CA ASN A 70 5.07 -0.75 -25.13
C ASN A 70 6.37 -1.14 -24.39
N ILE A 71 7.15 -0.16 -23.94
CA ILE A 71 8.39 -0.39 -23.18
C ILE A 71 8.04 -0.99 -21.82
N TYR A 72 7.09 -0.39 -21.11
CA TYR A 72 6.64 -0.87 -19.79
C TYR A 72 6.08 -2.29 -19.86
N TYR A 73 5.25 -2.56 -20.87
CA TYR A 73 4.72 -3.90 -21.12
C TYR A 73 5.84 -4.91 -21.41
N ASN A 74 6.76 -4.60 -22.32
CA ASN A 74 7.81 -5.52 -22.74
C ASN A 74 8.81 -5.82 -21.61
N GLN A 75 9.15 -4.85 -20.76
CA GLN A 75 10.05 -5.08 -19.62
C GLN A 75 9.53 -6.16 -18.67
N ILE A 76 8.24 -6.14 -18.36
CA ILE A 76 7.64 -7.13 -17.46
C ILE A 76 7.47 -8.46 -18.17
N LYS A 77 6.92 -8.44 -19.40
CA LYS A 77 6.64 -9.66 -20.16
C LYS A 77 7.89 -10.48 -20.45
N MET A 78 8.97 -9.82 -20.87
CA MET A 78 10.23 -10.46 -21.26
C MET A 78 11.10 -10.87 -20.06
N SER A 79 10.84 -10.32 -18.87
CA SER A 79 11.59 -10.68 -17.66
C SER A 79 11.25 -12.09 -17.17
N SER A 80 12.28 -12.82 -16.74
CA SER A 80 12.13 -14.10 -16.05
C SER A 80 11.65 -13.98 -14.61
N ALA A 81 11.70 -12.78 -14.01
CA ALA A 81 11.23 -12.54 -12.66
C ALA A 81 9.72 -12.82 -12.54
N LYS A 82 9.35 -13.64 -11.56
CA LYS A 82 7.95 -13.97 -11.26
C LYS A 82 7.32 -12.99 -10.29
N VAL A 83 8.13 -12.39 -9.43
CA VAL A 83 7.69 -11.39 -8.44
C VAL A 83 7.97 -9.99 -8.97
N VAL A 84 6.99 -9.10 -8.85
CA VAL A 84 7.11 -7.69 -9.23
C VAL A 84 6.58 -6.82 -8.10
N ILE A 85 7.45 -5.96 -7.56
CA ILE A 85 7.09 -4.94 -6.58
C ILE A 85 6.51 -3.73 -7.32
N ILE A 86 5.41 -3.19 -6.83
CA ILE A 86 4.77 -1.99 -7.33
C ILE A 86 4.64 -1.00 -6.17
N TYR A 87 5.06 0.24 -6.39
CA TYR A 87 4.92 1.30 -5.41
C TYR A 87 4.70 2.65 -6.10
N GLY A 88 3.82 3.47 -5.56
CA GLY A 88 3.58 4.80 -6.13
C GLY A 88 2.18 5.30 -5.90
N ASP A 89 1.92 6.53 -6.33
CA ASP A 89 0.60 7.14 -6.19
C ASP A 89 -0.46 6.36 -6.97
N LYS A 90 -1.56 6.02 -6.31
CA LYS A 90 -2.74 5.37 -6.91
C LYS A 90 -3.37 6.24 -7.99
N ASP A 91 -3.23 7.56 -7.91
CA ASP A 91 -3.82 8.50 -8.86
C ASP A 91 -2.90 8.78 -10.07
N SER A 92 -1.71 8.15 -10.10
CA SER A 92 -0.77 8.24 -11.23
C SER A 92 -1.09 7.27 -12.39
N PRO A 93 -0.50 7.47 -13.58
CA PRO A 93 -0.63 6.52 -14.71
C PRO A 93 -0.18 5.08 -14.40
N LEU A 94 0.55 4.84 -13.30
CA LEU A 94 0.90 3.50 -12.82
C LEU A 94 -0.34 2.63 -12.63
N GLN A 95 -1.44 3.21 -12.16
CA GLN A 95 -2.72 2.53 -11.97
C GLN A 95 -3.29 1.98 -13.28
N VAL A 96 -3.12 2.73 -14.37
CA VAL A 96 -3.54 2.31 -15.72
C VAL A 96 -2.71 1.14 -16.21
N ASN A 97 -1.38 1.18 -16.01
CA ASN A 97 -0.51 0.05 -16.37
C ASN A 97 -0.87 -1.21 -15.63
N PHE A 98 -1.09 -1.10 -14.31
CA PHE A 98 -1.45 -2.23 -13.49
C PHE A 98 -2.73 -2.86 -14.04
N ARG A 99 -3.77 -2.08 -14.38
CA ARG A 99 -4.98 -2.61 -15.04
C ARG A 99 -4.70 -3.30 -16.38
N LEU A 100 -3.88 -2.68 -17.23
CA LEU A 100 -3.58 -3.20 -18.55
C LEU A 100 -2.87 -4.55 -18.46
N TRP A 101 -1.93 -4.73 -17.53
CA TRP A 101 -1.26 -6.02 -17.34
C TRP A 101 -2.22 -7.15 -16.96
N ASN A 102 -3.29 -6.85 -16.22
CA ASN A 102 -4.35 -7.83 -15.95
C ASN A 102 -5.11 -8.19 -17.25
N LEU A 103 -5.49 -7.18 -18.04
CA LEU A 103 -6.21 -7.38 -19.31
C LEU A 103 -5.38 -8.17 -20.34
N PHE A 104 -4.06 -8.04 -20.28
CA PHE A 104 -3.13 -8.78 -21.13
C PHE A 104 -2.66 -10.11 -20.53
N ASP A 105 -3.30 -10.58 -19.45
CA ASP A 105 -3.02 -11.86 -18.77
C ASP A 105 -1.54 -12.04 -18.39
N ILE A 106 -0.91 -10.94 -17.93
CA ILE A 106 0.44 -11.02 -17.39
C ILE A 106 0.36 -11.64 -15.99
N GLN A 107 0.71 -12.92 -15.92
CA GLN A 107 0.76 -13.66 -14.66
C GLN A 107 2.08 -13.40 -13.93
N ARG A 108 2.01 -12.63 -12.83
CA ARG A 108 3.10 -12.36 -11.89
C ARG A 108 2.57 -12.41 -10.45
N ILE A 109 3.46 -12.55 -9.49
CA ILE A 109 3.17 -12.30 -8.09
C ILE A 109 3.40 -10.81 -7.85
N TRP A 110 2.30 -10.09 -7.68
CA TRP A 110 2.35 -8.65 -7.43
C TRP A 110 2.53 -8.40 -5.94
N VAL A 111 3.51 -7.57 -5.58
CA VAL A 111 3.76 -7.11 -4.22
C VAL A 111 3.60 -5.60 -4.19
N THR A 112 2.65 -5.08 -3.42
CA THR A 112 2.28 -3.66 -3.47
C THR A 112 1.76 -3.13 -2.14
N THR A 113 1.32 -1.88 -2.08
CA THR A 113 0.63 -1.28 -0.92
C THR A 113 -0.88 -1.53 -0.96
N SER A 114 -1.62 -1.25 0.10
CA SER A 114 -3.09 -1.39 0.12
C SER A 114 -3.82 -0.34 -0.72
N GLN A 115 -3.18 0.75 -1.15
CA GLN A 115 -3.86 1.87 -1.82
C GLN A 115 -4.40 1.58 -3.23
N TRP A 116 -4.17 0.39 -3.78
CA TRP A 116 -4.52 0.02 -5.15
C TRP A 116 -5.91 -0.60 -5.31
N ASP A 117 -6.69 -0.72 -4.25
CA ASP A 117 -7.98 -1.41 -4.28
C ASP A 117 -9.08 -0.65 -5.00
N MET A 118 -8.95 0.69 -5.09
CA MET A 118 -9.95 1.57 -5.68
C MET A 118 -9.46 2.07 -7.04
N ILE A 119 -10.15 1.67 -8.11
CA ILE A 119 -9.97 2.35 -9.38
C ILE A 119 -11.30 2.61 -10.09
N ILE A 120 -11.60 3.89 -10.30
CA ILE A 120 -12.76 4.39 -11.03
C ILE A 120 -12.39 4.47 -12.53
N ASN A 121 -13.26 4.04 -13.44
CA ASN A 121 -13.13 4.33 -14.88
C ASN A 121 -14.49 4.71 -15.47
N ASN A 122 -14.62 5.90 -16.05
CA ASN A 122 -15.86 6.37 -16.71
C ASN A 122 -17.13 6.17 -15.86
N GLY A 123 -17.07 6.48 -14.56
CA GLY A 123 -18.19 6.29 -13.62
C GLY A 123 -18.56 4.83 -13.32
N LYS A 124 -17.83 3.86 -13.88
CA LYS A 124 -17.96 2.43 -13.57
C LYS A 124 -16.77 1.97 -12.74
N PHE A 125 -17.08 1.30 -11.63
CA PHE A 125 -16.08 0.59 -10.85
C PHE A 125 -15.59 -0.63 -11.61
N LEU A 126 -14.30 -0.63 -11.97
CA LEU A 126 -13.64 -1.81 -12.49
C LEU A 126 -12.78 -2.37 -11.36
N LEU A 127 -13.31 -3.41 -10.71
CA LEU A 127 -12.63 -4.19 -9.70
C LEU A 127 -11.66 -5.15 -10.37
N ASN A 128 -10.43 -4.70 -10.55
CA ASN A 128 -9.36 -5.58 -11.02
C ASN A 128 -8.28 -5.64 -9.94
N SER A 129 -8.65 -6.11 -8.76
CA SER A 129 -7.63 -6.59 -7.82
C SER A 129 -7.09 -7.91 -8.37
N PHE A 130 -5.82 -7.93 -8.72
CA PHE A 130 -5.18 -9.13 -9.26
C PHE A 130 -5.22 -10.25 -8.24
N TYR A 131 -5.81 -11.38 -8.63
CA TYR A 131 -5.80 -12.60 -7.83
C TYR A 131 -4.38 -12.98 -7.40
N GLY A 132 -4.20 -13.24 -6.11
CA GLY A 132 -2.91 -13.61 -5.50
C GLY A 132 -1.98 -12.44 -5.18
N THR A 133 -2.41 -11.18 -5.37
CA THR A 133 -1.61 -9.99 -5.00
C THR A 133 -1.36 -9.93 -3.51
N LEU A 134 -0.11 -9.61 -3.14
CA LEU A 134 0.31 -9.37 -1.77
C LEU A 134 0.38 -7.86 -1.54
N SER A 135 -0.46 -7.36 -0.65
CA SER A 135 -0.55 -5.93 -0.33
C SER A 135 -0.12 -5.66 1.11
N PHE A 136 0.64 -4.60 1.31
CA PHE A 136 1.06 -4.09 2.61
C PHE A 136 0.17 -2.91 2.99
N SER A 137 -0.46 -2.98 4.16
CA SER A 137 -1.14 -1.85 4.79
C SER A 137 -0.49 -1.53 6.12
N HIS A 138 -0.55 -0.28 6.54
CA HIS A 138 -0.22 0.05 7.92
C HIS A 138 -1.17 -0.67 8.89
N HIS A 139 -0.64 -1.09 10.04
CA HIS A 139 -1.47 -1.63 11.11
C HIS A 139 -2.17 -0.48 11.83
N TYR A 140 -3.51 -0.50 11.79
CA TYR A 140 -4.36 0.45 12.49
C TYR A 140 -5.38 -0.28 13.36
N SER A 141 -5.68 0.30 14.52
CA SER A 141 -6.76 -0.18 15.38
C SER A 141 -8.13 0.08 14.73
N GLU A 142 -9.08 -0.84 14.94
CA GLU A 142 -10.44 -0.68 14.42
C GLU A 142 -11.10 0.57 15.03
N LEU A 143 -11.57 1.50 14.19
CA LEU A 143 -12.30 2.67 14.66
C LEU A 143 -13.68 2.27 15.17
N SER A 144 -13.85 2.30 16.49
CA SER A 144 -15.13 2.07 17.13
C SER A 144 -16.20 3.04 16.59
N GLY A 145 -17.33 2.50 16.14
CA GLY A 145 -18.43 3.28 15.58
C GLY A 145 -18.30 3.64 14.09
N PHE A 146 -17.14 3.50 13.44
CA PHE A 146 -17.00 3.80 12.00
C PHE A 146 -17.90 2.91 11.13
N LYS A 147 -17.92 1.60 11.43
CA LYS A 147 -18.81 0.65 10.76
C LYS A 147 -20.28 1.02 10.94
N THR A 148 -20.67 1.41 12.15
CA THR A 148 -22.03 1.86 12.46
C THR A 148 -22.36 3.16 11.74
N PHE A 149 -21.41 4.10 11.66
CA PHE A 149 -21.56 5.33 10.89
C PHE A 149 -21.80 5.03 9.41
N ILE A 150 -20.97 4.20 8.77
CA ILE A 150 -21.17 3.79 7.38
C ILE A 150 -22.52 3.09 7.21
N GLN A 151 -22.94 2.22 8.14
CA GLN A 151 -24.23 1.53 8.05
C GLN A 151 -25.46 2.43 8.23
N THR A 152 -25.31 3.61 8.83
CA THR A 152 -26.41 4.52 9.14
C THR A 152 -26.35 5.82 8.35
N ALA A 153 -25.24 6.06 7.64
CA ALA A 153 -25.05 7.21 6.78
C ALA A 153 -26.12 7.21 5.68
N TYR A 154 -26.86 8.31 5.62
CA TYR A 154 -27.82 8.59 4.58
C TYR A 154 -27.90 10.10 4.39
N PRO A 155 -28.08 10.61 3.17
CA PRO A 155 -27.95 12.06 2.92
C PRO A 155 -28.95 12.92 3.71
N SER A 156 -30.15 12.40 4.02
CA SER A 156 -31.12 13.14 4.87
C SER A 156 -30.64 13.37 6.30
N ASN A 157 -29.66 12.61 6.79
CA ASN A 157 -29.10 12.80 8.14
C ASN A 157 -28.09 13.96 8.19
N TYR A 158 -27.63 14.44 7.03
CA TYR A 158 -26.58 15.43 6.88
C TYR A 158 -27.00 16.47 5.82
N SER A 159 -28.13 17.13 6.04
CA SER A 159 -28.75 18.04 5.05
C SER A 159 -27.90 19.24 4.64
N ASP A 160 -26.82 19.53 5.38
CA ASP A 160 -25.86 20.59 5.07
C ASP A 160 -24.64 20.07 4.26
N ASP A 161 -24.45 18.75 4.15
CA ASP A 161 -23.33 18.13 3.44
C ASP A 161 -23.72 17.67 2.03
N PHE A 162 -23.39 18.51 1.04
CA PHE A 162 -23.61 18.24 -0.38
C PHE A 162 -22.87 16.97 -0.86
N SER A 163 -21.79 16.56 -0.19
CA SER A 163 -20.92 15.47 -0.62
C SER A 163 -21.63 14.12 -0.56
N LEU A 164 -22.42 13.87 0.49
CA LEU A 164 -23.21 12.64 0.62
C LEU A 164 -24.33 12.56 -0.43
N GLY A 165 -24.94 13.69 -0.78
CA GLY A 165 -25.91 13.77 -1.87
C GLY A 165 -25.32 13.34 -3.21
N ILE A 166 -24.14 13.86 -3.57
CA ILE A 166 -23.42 13.46 -4.78
C ILE A 166 -23.07 11.97 -4.76
N LEU A 167 -22.56 11.45 -3.65
CA LEU A 167 -22.21 10.03 -3.56
C LEU A 167 -23.42 9.14 -3.86
N TRP A 168 -24.60 9.46 -3.32
CA TRP A 168 -25.81 8.71 -3.62
C TRP A 168 -26.26 8.82 -5.08
N TRP A 169 -26.09 10.01 -5.68
CA TRP A 169 -26.34 10.22 -7.10
C TRP A 169 -25.43 9.37 -7.98
N VAL A 170 -24.12 9.38 -7.73
CA VAL A 170 -23.11 8.61 -8.49
C VAL A 170 -23.32 7.10 -8.34
N TYR A 171 -23.71 6.63 -7.15
CA TYR A 171 -23.70 5.20 -6.81
C TYR A 171 -25.04 4.49 -6.99
N PHE A 172 -26.15 5.22 -6.81
CA PHE A 172 -27.50 4.65 -6.86
C PHE A 172 -28.36 5.22 -7.99
N ASN A 173 -27.77 6.01 -8.90
CA ASN A 173 -28.46 6.65 -10.03
C ASN A 173 -29.72 7.43 -9.59
N CYS A 174 -29.64 8.09 -8.44
CA CYS A 174 -30.73 8.88 -7.91
C CYS A 174 -30.97 10.15 -8.75
N SER A 175 -32.15 10.74 -8.64
CA SER A 175 -32.41 12.10 -9.13
C SER A 175 -32.14 13.12 -8.02
N LEU A 176 -31.20 14.04 -8.26
CA LEU A 176 -30.92 15.16 -7.36
C LEU A 176 -31.74 16.39 -7.80
N SER A 177 -32.50 16.99 -6.89
CA SER A 177 -33.12 18.30 -7.15
C SER A 177 -32.04 19.39 -7.09
N LEU A 178 -31.80 20.06 -8.23
CA LEU A 178 -30.74 21.08 -8.39
C LEU A 178 -30.99 22.35 -7.57
N SER A 179 -32.22 22.59 -7.11
CA SER A 179 -32.57 23.84 -6.43
C SER A 179 -32.17 23.86 -4.95
N GLU A 180 -32.08 22.71 -4.30
CA GLU A 180 -31.70 22.65 -2.87
C GLU A 180 -30.81 21.48 -2.47
N CYS A 181 -30.55 20.48 -3.33
CA CYS A 181 -29.76 19.27 -3.00
C CYS A 181 -30.19 18.52 -1.71
N LYS A 182 -31.37 18.86 -1.17
CA LYS A 182 -31.94 18.31 0.06
C LYS A 182 -32.88 17.13 -0.19
N ASP A 183 -33.54 17.14 -1.35
CA ASP A 183 -34.52 16.13 -1.72
C ASP A 183 -33.97 15.16 -2.75
N LEU A 184 -33.48 14.02 -2.25
CA LEU A 184 -33.21 12.83 -3.06
C LEU A 184 -34.54 12.17 -3.42
N GLN A 185 -35.05 12.45 -4.62
CA GLN A 185 -36.22 11.75 -5.13
C GLN A 185 -35.80 10.38 -5.68
N ASN A 186 -36.61 9.36 -5.38
CA ASN A 186 -36.48 8.00 -5.92
C ASN A 186 -35.15 7.27 -5.58
N CYS A 187 -34.45 7.64 -4.50
CA CYS A 187 -33.32 6.84 -4.05
C CYS A 187 -33.77 5.55 -3.33
N PRO A 188 -33.12 4.41 -3.59
CA PRO A 188 -33.29 3.26 -2.73
C PRO A 188 -32.77 3.59 -1.32
N LYS A 189 -33.53 3.20 -0.28
CA LYS A 189 -33.03 3.13 1.10
C LYS A 189 -32.03 1.98 1.31
N GLU A 190 -31.42 1.50 0.23
CA GLU A 190 -30.38 0.50 0.32
C GLU A 190 -29.25 1.09 1.16
N ASN A 191 -28.87 0.33 2.19
CA ASN A 191 -27.77 0.72 3.04
C ASN A 191 -26.51 0.82 2.17
N ILE A 192 -25.79 1.94 2.24
CA ILE A 192 -24.49 2.12 1.58
C ILE A 192 -23.55 0.95 1.91
N PHE A 193 -23.70 0.34 3.09
CA PHE A 193 -23.05 -0.91 3.45
C PHE A 193 -23.28 -2.06 2.45
N ARG A 194 -24.53 -2.29 2.01
CA ARG A 194 -24.87 -3.34 1.05
C ARG A 194 -24.30 -3.02 -0.33
N TRP A 195 -24.26 -1.75 -0.69
CA TRP A 195 -23.67 -1.28 -1.94
C TRP A 195 -22.14 -1.44 -1.92
N LEU A 196 -21.46 -0.97 -0.87
CA LEU A 196 -20.04 -1.14 -0.64
C LEU A 196 -19.65 -2.63 -0.69
N PHE A 197 -20.42 -3.48 -0.02
CA PHE A 197 -20.23 -4.93 -0.05
C PHE A 197 -20.41 -5.52 -1.46
N ARG A 198 -21.47 -5.13 -2.19
CA ARG A 198 -21.71 -5.57 -3.59
C ARG A 198 -20.63 -5.10 -4.55
N HIS A 199 -20.05 -3.93 -4.28
CA HIS A 199 -18.97 -3.36 -5.07
C HIS A 199 -17.59 -3.64 -4.45
N HIS A 200 -17.50 -4.66 -3.59
CA HIS A 200 -16.24 -5.24 -3.12
C HIS A 200 -15.32 -4.25 -2.42
N PHE A 201 -15.90 -3.23 -1.79
CA PHE A 201 -15.15 -2.30 -0.96
C PHE A 201 -14.76 -2.97 0.35
N GLU A 202 -13.51 -2.77 0.75
CA GLU A 202 -13.11 -3.00 2.12
C GLU A 202 -13.99 -2.14 3.03
N MET A 203 -14.62 -2.81 4.00
CA MET A 203 -15.42 -2.14 5.03
C MET A 203 -14.53 -1.66 6.19
N SER A 204 -13.26 -2.04 6.16
CA SER A 204 -12.14 -1.49 6.94
C SER A 204 -11.70 -0.16 6.33
N LEU A 205 -11.15 0.71 7.18
CA LEU A 205 -10.61 1.99 6.75
C LEU A 205 -9.40 1.79 5.87
N SER A 206 -9.33 2.53 4.76
CA SER A 206 -8.09 2.66 4.01
C SER A 206 -7.05 3.42 4.84
N ASP A 207 -5.76 3.18 4.57
CA ASP A 207 -4.66 3.89 5.21
C ASP A 207 -4.85 5.42 5.12
N THR A 208 -5.31 5.91 3.96
CA THR A 208 -5.62 7.32 3.73
C THR A 208 -6.72 7.84 4.67
N THR A 209 -7.77 7.05 4.90
CA THR A 209 -8.88 7.47 5.78
C THR A 209 -8.44 7.52 7.24
N TYR A 210 -7.59 6.59 7.67
CA TYR A 210 -7.04 6.60 9.03
C TYR A 210 -6.08 7.78 9.25
N ASP A 211 -5.25 8.10 8.25
CA ASP A 211 -4.41 9.29 8.26
C ASP A 211 -5.23 10.58 8.35
N LEU A 212 -6.36 10.65 7.63
CA LEU A 212 -7.30 11.76 7.72
C LEU A 212 -7.91 11.87 9.12
N TYR A 213 -8.35 10.76 9.71
CA TYR A 213 -8.87 10.71 11.08
C TYR A 213 -7.84 11.26 12.08
N ASN A 214 -6.60 10.76 12.04
CA ASN A 214 -5.54 11.23 12.91
C ASN A 214 -5.19 12.69 12.66
N SER A 215 -5.24 13.16 11.41
CA SER A 215 -4.98 14.56 11.07
C SER A 215 -6.01 15.50 11.69
N MET A 216 -7.29 15.13 11.70
CA MET A 216 -8.35 15.89 12.37
C MET A 216 -8.13 15.95 13.88
N TYR A 217 -7.75 14.83 14.51
CA TYR A 217 -7.40 14.83 15.93
C TYR A 217 -6.14 15.64 16.23
N ALA A 218 -5.12 15.61 15.38
CA ALA A 218 -3.93 16.43 15.56
C ALA A 218 -4.26 17.92 15.59
N VAL A 219 -5.16 18.38 14.71
CA VAL A 219 -5.68 19.76 14.73
C VAL A 219 -6.45 20.04 16.02
N ALA A 220 -7.37 19.15 16.42
CA ALA A 220 -8.16 19.33 17.64
C ALA A 220 -7.30 19.41 18.90
N TYR A 221 -6.34 18.49 19.07
CA TYR A 221 -5.40 18.50 20.19
C TYR A 221 -4.48 19.72 20.15
N THR A 222 -4.09 20.20 18.97
CA THR A 222 -3.31 21.44 18.84
C THR A 222 -4.11 22.63 19.36
N LEU A 223 -5.35 22.79 18.89
CA LEU A 223 -6.22 23.88 19.35
C LEU A 223 -6.48 23.80 20.85
N GLN A 224 -6.67 22.60 21.39
CA GLN A 224 -6.80 22.39 22.83
C GLN A 224 -5.56 22.86 23.60
N GLN A 225 -4.35 22.52 23.15
CA GLN A 225 -3.11 22.97 23.79
C GLN A 225 -2.96 24.50 23.71
N MET A 226 -3.32 25.11 22.57
CA MET A 226 -3.28 26.56 22.40
C MET A 226 -4.26 27.27 23.33
N LEU A 227 -5.50 26.77 23.43
CA LEU A 227 -6.53 27.28 24.34
C LEU A 227 -6.10 27.19 25.82
N LEU A 228 -5.54 26.05 26.23
CA LEU A 228 -5.05 25.86 27.60
C LEU A 228 -3.91 26.83 27.94
N LYS A 229 -2.94 26.98 27.04
CA LYS A 229 -1.84 27.93 27.23
C LYS A 229 -2.33 29.37 27.33
N GLN A 230 -3.34 29.74 26.54
CA GLN A 230 -3.93 31.06 26.58
C GLN A 230 -4.71 31.29 27.89
N ALA A 231 -5.44 30.30 28.37
CA ALA A 231 -6.13 30.34 29.66
C ALA A 231 -5.17 30.55 30.84
N ASP A 232 -3.98 29.93 30.81
CA ASP A 232 -2.91 30.15 31.82
C ASP A 232 -2.34 31.58 31.80
N THR A 233 -2.52 32.30 30.69
CA THR A 233 -2.01 33.67 30.51
C THR A 233 -3.11 34.74 30.67
N TRP A 234 -4.38 34.33 30.79
CA TRP A 234 -5.52 35.25 30.85
C TRP A 234 -5.70 35.84 32.25
N GLN A 235 -5.28 37.10 32.41
CA GLN A 235 -6.01 38.05 33.24
C GLN A 235 -7.30 38.41 32.50
N ILE A 236 -8.42 38.30 33.21
CA ILE A 236 -9.79 38.55 32.78
C ILE A 236 -9.85 39.83 31.93
N ASP A 237 -10.02 39.73 30.61
CA ASP A 237 -10.54 40.86 29.83
C ASP A 237 -11.32 40.44 28.57
N ASP A 238 -12.48 41.08 28.47
CA ASP A 238 -13.39 41.32 27.34
C ASP A 238 -13.52 40.27 26.24
N GLY A 239 -14.39 39.28 26.47
CA GLY A 239 -15.44 38.79 25.53
C GLY A 239 -15.10 38.48 24.07
N LYS A 240 -13.84 38.50 23.66
CA LYS A 240 -13.36 38.28 22.31
C LYS A 240 -12.94 36.84 22.17
N GLU A 241 -13.43 36.21 21.10
CA GLU A 241 -12.97 34.87 20.75
C GLU A 241 -11.45 34.89 20.54
N PRO A 242 -10.73 33.85 21.02
CA PRO A 242 -9.31 33.76 20.82
C PRO A 242 -8.98 33.62 19.33
N GLU A 243 -8.35 34.63 18.75
CA GLU A 243 -7.77 34.54 17.42
C GLU A 243 -6.44 33.79 17.47
N PHE A 244 -6.33 32.72 16.69
CA PHE A 244 -5.12 31.92 16.57
C PHE A 244 -4.41 32.18 15.25
N ASP A 245 -3.15 32.59 15.33
CA ASP A 245 -2.30 32.74 14.16
C ASP A 245 -1.86 31.35 13.62
N SER A 246 -1.92 31.19 12.29
CA SER A 246 -1.59 29.91 11.65
C SER A 246 -0.12 29.48 11.83
N TRP A 247 0.82 30.43 11.97
CA TRP A 247 2.22 30.10 12.26
C TRP A 247 2.40 29.61 13.69
N GLN A 248 1.67 30.19 14.63
CA GLN A 248 1.63 29.68 16.00
C GLN A 248 1.12 28.23 16.00
N MET A 249 0.02 27.95 15.31
CA MET A 249 -0.52 26.59 15.19
C MET A 249 0.48 25.60 14.60
N LEU A 250 1.23 26.01 13.56
CA LEU A 250 2.27 25.18 12.95
C LEU A 250 3.36 24.78 13.95
N SER A 251 3.72 25.68 14.88
CA SER A 251 4.75 25.40 15.89
C SER A 251 4.32 24.30 16.88
N PHE A 252 3.04 24.24 17.24
CA PHE A 252 2.48 23.17 18.06
C PHE A 252 2.33 21.88 17.26
N LEU A 253 1.77 21.95 16.05
CA LEU A 253 1.56 20.79 15.17
C LEU A 253 2.85 20.01 14.92
N ARG A 254 3.99 20.69 14.71
CA ARG A 254 5.28 20.04 14.46
C ARG A 254 5.75 19.12 15.59
N ASN A 255 5.33 19.38 16.82
CA ASN A 255 5.79 18.66 18.00
C ASN A 255 4.68 17.88 18.70
N ILE A 256 3.50 17.76 18.07
CA ILE A 256 2.36 17.16 18.75
C ILE A 256 2.50 15.64 18.85
N GLN A 257 2.22 15.16 20.05
CA GLN A 257 2.15 13.75 20.40
C GLN A 257 0.90 13.51 21.21
N PHE A 258 0.09 12.55 20.79
CA PHE A 258 -1.13 12.20 21.49
C PHE A 258 -1.49 10.73 21.27
N ILE A 259 -2.40 10.24 22.12
CA ILE A 259 -3.05 8.95 21.92
C ILE A 259 -4.41 9.27 21.33
N ASN A 260 -4.71 8.72 20.16
CA ASN A 260 -6.01 8.91 19.54
C ASN A 260 -7.10 8.14 20.34
N PRO A 261 -8.39 8.40 20.13
CA PRO A 261 -9.46 7.76 20.90
C PRO A 261 -9.50 6.23 20.85
N VAL A 262 -8.82 5.60 19.88
CA VAL A 262 -8.73 4.14 19.79
C VAL A 262 -7.47 3.56 20.41
N GLY A 263 -6.60 4.39 20.99
CA GLY A 263 -5.42 3.97 21.74
C GLY A 263 -4.13 3.97 20.94
N ASP A 264 -4.14 4.40 19.68
CA ASP A 264 -2.93 4.45 18.86
C ASP A 264 -2.13 5.73 19.17
N LYS A 265 -0.80 5.57 19.31
CA LYS A 265 0.12 6.70 19.50
C LYS A 265 0.34 7.41 18.16
N VAL A 266 -0.03 8.68 18.10
CA VAL A 266 0.19 9.55 16.96
C VAL A 266 1.33 10.52 17.28
N ASN A 267 2.29 10.64 16.37
CA ASN A 267 3.44 11.51 16.51
C ASN A 267 3.71 12.23 15.19
N LEU A 268 3.66 13.56 15.21
CA LEU A 268 4.06 14.40 14.08
C LEU A 268 5.48 14.94 14.20
N ASN A 269 6.16 14.69 15.32
CA ASN A 269 7.56 15.06 15.48
C ASN A 269 8.43 14.20 14.55
N HIS A 270 9.05 14.85 13.57
CA HIS A 270 9.89 14.20 12.56
C HIS A 270 11.18 13.57 13.13
N GLU A 271 11.59 13.93 14.35
CA GLU A 271 12.82 13.41 14.96
C GLU A 271 12.63 12.04 15.63
N GLU A 272 11.43 11.71 16.09
CA GLU A 272 11.11 10.44 16.73
C GLU A 272 10.38 9.50 15.76
N LYS A 273 11.08 8.46 15.28
CA LYS A 273 10.45 7.41 14.47
C LYS A 273 9.43 6.63 15.31
N LEU A 274 8.20 6.54 14.81
CA LEU A 274 7.20 5.62 15.33
C LEU A 274 7.56 4.17 14.97
N ASP A 275 7.15 3.25 15.83
CA ASP A 275 7.28 1.81 15.59
C ASP A 275 6.40 1.39 14.41
N THR A 276 6.97 1.25 13.22
CA THR A 276 6.19 0.88 12.04
C THR A 276 5.80 -0.60 12.08
N LYS A 277 4.50 -0.86 11.96
CA LYS A 277 3.91 -2.19 11.80
C LYS A 277 3.10 -2.22 10.51
N TYR A 278 3.30 -3.26 9.72
CA TYR A 278 2.52 -3.52 8.51
C TYR A 278 1.75 -4.82 8.65
N GLU A 279 0.56 -4.85 8.09
CA GLU A 279 -0.20 -6.06 7.83
C GLU A 279 -0.04 -6.46 6.37
N ILE A 280 0.06 -7.76 6.12
CA ILE A 280 0.26 -8.31 4.79
C ILE A 280 -1.01 -9.06 4.43
N HIS A 281 -1.66 -8.60 3.37
CA HIS A 281 -2.92 -9.10 2.89
C HIS A 281 -2.75 -9.74 1.52
N GLN A 282 -3.42 -10.87 1.31
CA GLN A 282 -3.56 -11.48 0.00
C GLN A 282 -4.94 -11.22 -0.58
N THR A 283 -4.98 -10.75 -1.82
CA THR A 283 -6.22 -10.62 -2.59
C THR A 283 -6.63 -11.97 -3.17
N LEU A 284 -7.79 -12.47 -2.75
CA LEU A 284 -8.45 -13.67 -3.25
C LEU A 284 -9.70 -13.28 -4.05
N THR A 285 -10.04 -14.08 -5.05
CA THR A 285 -11.24 -13.89 -5.88
C THR A 285 -11.91 -15.24 -6.05
N PHE A 286 -13.11 -15.38 -5.50
CA PHE A 286 -13.90 -16.60 -5.66
C PHE A 286 -14.95 -16.34 -6.71
N LEU A 287 -14.93 -16.94 -7.89
CA LEU A 287 -16.05 -16.83 -8.84
C LEU A 287 -17.24 -17.67 -8.32
N PRO A 288 -18.51 -17.20 -8.37
CA PRO A 288 -19.04 -15.93 -8.90
C PRO A 288 -19.17 -14.78 -7.85
N ASN A 289 -18.39 -14.88 -6.78
CA ASN A 289 -18.46 -14.21 -5.47
C ASN A 289 -17.36 -13.13 -5.24
N PRO A 290 -17.30 -12.51 -4.04
CA PRO A 290 -16.47 -11.33 -3.82
C PRO A 290 -14.94 -11.52 -3.93
N VAL A 291 -14.26 -10.43 -4.30
CA VAL A 291 -12.85 -10.17 -3.95
C VAL A 291 -12.75 -10.00 -2.44
N PHE A 292 -11.86 -10.77 -1.80
CA PHE A 292 -11.55 -10.66 -0.38
C PHE A 292 -10.07 -10.39 -0.19
N LYS A 293 -9.74 -9.60 0.82
CA LYS A 293 -8.39 -9.53 1.34
C LYS A 293 -8.28 -10.38 2.59
N LEU A 294 -7.40 -11.37 2.54
CA LEU A 294 -7.09 -12.21 3.67
C LEU A 294 -5.79 -11.74 4.30
N LYS A 295 -5.80 -11.42 5.59
CA LYS A 295 -4.56 -11.15 6.33
C LYS A 295 -3.76 -12.44 6.46
N ILE A 296 -2.62 -12.50 5.80
CA ILE A 296 -1.72 -13.66 5.77
C ILE A 296 -0.42 -13.44 6.54
N GLY A 297 -0.17 -12.22 7.02
CA GLY A 297 1.06 -11.92 7.73
C GLY A 297 1.10 -10.55 8.37
N THR A 298 2.18 -10.31 9.09
CA THR A 298 2.49 -9.04 9.75
C THR A 298 3.99 -8.81 9.75
N PHE A 299 4.38 -7.55 9.62
CA PHE A 299 5.75 -7.10 9.80
C PHE A 299 5.82 -6.07 10.94
N SER A 300 6.84 -6.16 11.78
CA SER A 300 7.14 -5.17 12.81
C SER A 300 8.63 -4.85 12.85
N GLN A 301 8.95 -3.57 12.68
CA GLN A 301 10.33 -3.10 12.60
C GLN A 301 11.13 -3.33 13.89
N ASN A 302 10.47 -3.23 15.04
CA ASN A 302 11.10 -3.27 16.36
C ASN A 302 11.53 -4.65 16.85
N LEU A 303 11.15 -5.71 16.13
CA LEU A 303 11.59 -7.05 16.46
C LEU A 303 13.03 -7.29 15.99
N SER A 304 13.72 -8.18 16.68
CA SER A 304 15.08 -8.60 16.30
C SER A 304 15.11 -9.14 14.87
N HIS A 305 16.24 -8.96 14.17
CA HIS A 305 16.45 -9.47 12.81
C HIS A 305 16.02 -10.95 12.68
N GLY A 306 15.25 -11.25 11.63
CA GLY A 306 14.68 -12.60 11.40
C GLY A 306 13.38 -12.91 12.16
N ARG A 307 12.96 -12.08 13.13
CA ARG A 307 11.64 -12.16 13.78
C ARG A 307 10.69 -11.03 13.39
N GLN A 308 11.15 -10.13 12.52
CA GLN A 308 10.38 -8.97 12.08
C GLN A 308 9.17 -9.34 11.24
N LEU A 309 9.20 -10.48 10.54
CA LEU A 309 8.13 -10.94 9.67
C LEU A 309 7.49 -12.23 10.22
N TYR A 310 6.17 -12.24 10.27
CA TYR A 310 5.35 -13.41 10.54
C TYR A 310 4.41 -13.66 9.36
N MET A 311 4.32 -14.91 8.89
CA MET A 311 3.50 -15.34 7.74
C MET A 311 2.77 -16.65 8.05
N LEU A 312 1.49 -16.72 7.68
CA LEU A 312 0.65 -17.91 7.71
C LEU A 312 0.74 -18.62 6.34
N LYS A 313 1.75 -19.47 6.15
CA LYS A 313 2.06 -20.08 4.85
C LYS A 313 0.92 -20.92 4.29
N GLU A 314 0.17 -21.59 5.17
CA GLU A 314 -0.91 -22.51 4.82
C GLU A 314 -2.12 -21.78 4.22
N MET A 315 -2.22 -20.46 4.40
CA MET A 315 -3.32 -19.63 3.91
C MET A 315 -3.01 -18.94 2.57
N ILE A 316 -1.78 -19.10 2.04
CA ILE A 316 -1.37 -18.39 0.83
C ILE A 316 -1.75 -19.20 -0.40
N GLU A 317 -2.58 -18.64 -1.27
CA GLU A 317 -2.95 -19.22 -2.56
C GLU A 317 -2.14 -18.59 -3.69
N TRP A 318 -1.37 -19.38 -4.41
CA TRP A 318 -0.58 -18.86 -5.53
C TRP A 318 -1.36 -18.91 -6.84
N ASN A 319 -1.29 -17.83 -7.60
CA ASN A 319 -1.90 -17.73 -8.93
C ASN A 319 -1.32 -18.71 -9.97
N THR A 320 -0.26 -19.43 -9.62
CA THR A 320 0.32 -20.50 -10.44
C THR A 320 -0.40 -21.85 -10.27
N GLY A 321 -1.37 -21.98 -9.35
CA GLY A 321 -2.06 -23.24 -9.04
C GLY A 321 -1.22 -24.25 -8.24
N HIS A 322 -0.06 -23.84 -7.74
CA HIS A 322 0.82 -24.68 -6.94
C HIS A 322 0.59 -24.42 -5.44
N GLN A 323 0.67 -25.46 -4.61
CA GLN A 323 0.63 -25.31 -3.14
C GLN A 323 1.93 -24.70 -2.58
N GLN A 324 3.01 -24.72 -3.36
CA GLN A 324 4.31 -24.17 -2.96
C GLN A 324 4.54 -22.81 -3.60
N SER A 325 5.27 -21.96 -2.88
CA SER A 325 5.67 -20.64 -3.37
C SER A 325 6.43 -20.75 -4.70
N PRO A 326 6.04 -19.98 -5.74
CA PRO A 326 6.74 -19.99 -7.01
C PRO A 326 8.18 -19.52 -6.87
N THR A 327 9.10 -20.17 -7.57
CA THR A 327 10.51 -19.77 -7.55
C THR A 327 10.73 -18.52 -8.41
N SER A 328 11.30 -17.47 -7.81
CA SER A 328 11.71 -16.24 -8.51
C SER A 328 13.20 -15.99 -8.27
N VAL A 329 14.03 -16.71 -9.01
CA VAL A 329 15.50 -16.68 -8.86
C VAL A 329 16.19 -16.50 -10.21
N CYS A 330 17.35 -15.86 -10.23
CA CYS A 330 18.07 -15.61 -11.48
C CYS A 330 18.74 -16.90 -11.99
N SER A 331 19.43 -17.58 -11.08
CA SER A 331 20.09 -18.86 -11.32
C SER A 331 19.65 -19.88 -10.29
N ILE A 332 19.45 -21.12 -10.73
CA ILE A 332 19.15 -22.25 -9.85
C ILE A 332 20.40 -22.57 -9.02
N PRO A 333 20.26 -22.97 -7.75
CA PRO A 333 21.39 -23.40 -6.91
C PRO A 333 22.24 -24.49 -7.57
N CYS A 334 23.56 -24.38 -7.45
CA CYS A 334 24.46 -25.40 -7.96
C CYS A 334 24.41 -26.66 -7.10
N SER A 335 24.22 -27.80 -7.76
CA SER A 335 24.29 -29.13 -7.15
C SER A 335 25.71 -29.45 -6.65
N PRO A 336 25.86 -30.43 -5.75
CA PRO A 336 27.18 -30.93 -5.35
C PRO A 336 28.05 -31.30 -6.57
N GLY A 337 29.34 -31.01 -6.48
CA GLY A 337 30.29 -31.15 -7.59
C GLY A 337 30.39 -29.92 -8.52
N PHE A 338 29.53 -28.92 -8.36
CA PHE A 338 29.57 -27.68 -9.12
C PHE A 338 29.85 -26.47 -8.20
N ARG A 339 30.57 -25.47 -8.73
CA ARG A 339 30.81 -24.17 -8.11
C ARG A 339 30.10 -23.05 -8.85
N LYS A 340 29.72 -21.99 -8.14
CA LYS A 340 29.18 -20.77 -8.74
C LYS A 340 30.28 -20.02 -9.51
N SER A 341 30.01 -19.65 -10.75
CA SER A 341 30.86 -18.81 -11.58
C SER A 341 30.09 -17.55 -11.99
N PRO A 342 30.67 -16.34 -11.80
CA PRO A 342 29.96 -15.10 -12.11
C PRO A 342 29.72 -14.98 -13.62
N GLN A 343 28.52 -14.54 -13.99
CA GLN A 343 28.18 -14.23 -15.39
C GLN A 343 28.63 -12.82 -15.74
N LEU A 344 29.44 -12.67 -16.80
CA LEU A 344 29.93 -11.36 -17.24
C LEU A 344 28.75 -10.46 -17.64
N GLY A 345 28.70 -9.24 -17.08
CA GLY A 345 27.66 -8.26 -17.37
C GLY A 345 26.30 -8.52 -16.71
N LYS A 346 26.19 -9.52 -15.84
CA LYS A 346 24.99 -9.84 -15.05
C LYS A 346 25.21 -9.48 -13.57
N PRO A 347 24.13 -9.23 -12.81
CA PRO A 347 24.25 -8.89 -11.40
C PRO A 347 24.63 -10.11 -10.54
N VAL A 348 25.11 -9.86 -9.31
CA VAL A 348 25.77 -10.86 -8.43
C VAL A 348 24.94 -12.12 -8.13
N CYS A 349 23.61 -12.01 -8.10
CA CYS A 349 22.70 -13.13 -7.89
C CYS A 349 22.58 -14.08 -9.10
N CYS A 350 23.14 -13.70 -10.26
CA CYS A 350 23.13 -14.49 -11.48
C CYS A 350 24.51 -15.13 -11.71
N PHE A 351 24.53 -16.45 -11.76
CA PHE A 351 25.75 -17.24 -11.87
C PHE A 351 25.53 -18.50 -12.71
N ASP A 352 26.61 -19.03 -13.26
CA ASP A 352 26.65 -20.35 -13.88
C ASP A 352 27.15 -21.39 -12.87
N CYS A 353 26.69 -22.63 -13.05
CA CYS A 353 27.20 -23.77 -12.30
C CYS A 353 28.25 -24.50 -13.14
N THR A 354 29.52 -24.30 -12.79
CA THR A 354 30.66 -24.93 -13.46
C THR A 354 31.19 -26.09 -12.63
N PRO A 355 31.61 -27.20 -13.24
CA PRO A 355 32.17 -28.33 -12.49
C PRO A 355 33.40 -27.89 -11.69
N CYS A 356 33.60 -28.49 -10.53
CA CYS A 356 34.82 -28.28 -9.76
C CYS A 356 36.02 -28.78 -10.58
N PRO A 357 37.16 -28.07 -10.55
CA PRO A 357 38.38 -28.56 -11.18
C PRO A 357 38.85 -29.85 -10.50
N GLU A 358 39.74 -30.57 -11.17
CA GLU A 358 40.31 -31.80 -10.61
C GLU A 358 40.92 -31.53 -9.23
N ASN A 359 40.62 -32.42 -8.27
CA ASN A 359 41.02 -32.36 -6.86
C ASN A 359 40.30 -31.30 -5.99
N GLU A 360 39.26 -30.63 -6.49
CA GLU A 360 38.37 -29.80 -5.66
C GLU A 360 37.00 -30.47 -5.47
N ILE A 361 36.37 -30.22 -4.32
CA ILE A 361 35.08 -30.84 -3.95
C ILE A 361 34.11 -29.75 -3.49
N SER A 362 32.88 -29.80 -4.01
CA SER A 362 31.72 -29.07 -3.52
C SER A 362 30.71 -30.06 -2.96
N ASN A 363 30.64 -30.20 -1.63
CA ASN A 363 29.83 -31.22 -0.94
C ASN A 363 28.39 -30.80 -0.63
N MET A 364 28.04 -29.52 -0.80
CA MET A 364 26.73 -29.00 -0.47
C MET A 364 26.14 -28.22 -1.64
N THR A 365 24.82 -28.27 -1.78
CA THR A 365 24.11 -27.39 -2.70
C THR A 365 24.33 -25.94 -2.28
N SER A 366 24.72 -25.09 -3.21
CA SER A 366 24.99 -23.68 -2.90
C SER A 366 23.72 -22.98 -2.41
N LYS A 367 23.79 -22.09 -1.40
CA LYS A 367 22.65 -21.23 -1.05
C LYS A 367 22.46 -20.14 -2.11
N TYR A 368 21.24 -19.59 -2.21
CA TYR A 368 20.89 -18.53 -3.17
C TYR A 368 21.82 -17.32 -3.07
#